data_AF-A0A4P7NPQ1-F1
#
_entry.id   AF-A0A4P7NPQ1-F1
#
_cell.length_a   1.000
_cell.length_b   1.000
_cell.length_c   1.000
_cell.angle_alpha   90.00
_cell.angle_beta   90.00
_cell.angle_gamma   90.00
#
_symmetry.space_group_name_H-M   'P 1'
#
loop_
_entity.id
_entity.type
_entity.pdbx_description
1 polymer ?
#
loop_
_entity_poly.entity_id
_entity_poly.type
_entity_poly.pdbx_seq_one_letter_code
_entity_poly.pdbx_strand_id
1 'polypeptide(L)'
;MKRIEARSCSESSCNVPFIRGFADVDAAIERLLMRGRSGKEPLVEPCFYPDLTGYKALGSKTLIGSALTQKPVIIVGAGPSGLLLALLLSQRGIPVRIVEAEAQLDDQPRAAHYGSAALPDLDRAGVLAEVKKRGIIITDFAFRYAVPAGSPEDKDGSGFAHIATLDTSCVSDVDGFDYRSHCLVLQDLDALMLEMLIDRLGDDVVSWRHRVLDVGQDEERKVAWVDVATPEGRKRVEGDYVVGCDGAASQVRRSLFGQDYPGFTWEKQIVATNTYYDFTKFGWGDVSMVIHPDNFFASHHRMDPWGVNITTALNQSIS
;
A
#
# COMPACT_ATOMS: atom_id res chain seq x y z
N MET A 1 -36.54 32.55 -11.31
CA MET A 1 -35.82 33.73 -11.88
C MET A 1 -34.55 33.92 -11.06
N LYS A 2 -33.39 33.67 -11.69
CA LYS A 2 -31.99 33.98 -11.31
C LYS A 2 -31.44 33.48 -9.97
N ARG A 3 -30.97 32.23 -10.01
CA ARG A 3 -29.68 31.78 -9.46
C ARG A 3 -28.56 32.63 -10.09
N ILE A 4 -27.60 33.09 -9.28
CA ILE A 4 -26.27 33.53 -9.72
C ILE A 4 -25.27 32.78 -8.85
N GLU A 5 -24.54 31.88 -9.48
CA GLU A 5 -23.40 31.15 -8.96
C GLU A 5 -22.09 31.91 -9.18
N ALA A 6 -21.08 31.46 -8.43
CA ALA A 6 -19.65 31.71 -8.50
C ALA A 6 -19.13 33.01 -7.86
N ARG A 7 -18.41 32.82 -6.73
CA ARG A 7 -16.99 33.19 -6.63
C ARG A 7 -16.30 32.56 -5.41
N SER A 8 -15.26 31.79 -5.74
CA SER A 8 -13.98 31.65 -5.03
C SER A 8 -13.93 32.16 -3.58
N CYS A 9 -13.89 31.22 -2.62
CA CYS A 9 -13.26 31.51 -1.33
C CYS A 9 -11.80 31.07 -1.41
N SER A 10 -10.93 32.01 -1.06
CA SER A 10 -9.49 32.12 -1.31
C SER A 10 -8.62 31.04 -0.65
N GLU A 11 -7.65 30.57 -1.44
CA GLU A 11 -6.46 29.77 -1.13
C GLU A 11 -5.45 30.46 -0.16
N SER A 12 -5.87 31.05 0.96
CA SER A 12 -4.94 31.83 1.79
C SER A 12 -4.97 31.60 3.31
N SER A 13 -5.45 30.44 3.80
CA SER A 13 -5.42 30.15 5.25
C SER A 13 -5.12 28.71 5.65
N CYS A 14 -4.51 27.89 4.78
CA CYS A 14 -3.97 26.58 5.17
C CYS A 14 -2.50 26.51 4.78
N ASN A 15 -1.63 26.91 5.70
CA ASN A 15 -0.17 26.90 5.52
C ASN A 15 0.44 25.53 5.89
N VAL A 16 -0.23 24.43 5.56
CA VAL A 16 0.28 23.06 5.84
C VAL A 16 0.18 22.22 4.57
N PRO A 17 1.30 21.66 4.08
CA PRO A 17 1.26 20.66 3.02
C PRO A 17 0.73 19.32 3.58
N PHE A 18 -0.40 18.88 3.04
CA PHE A 18 -0.97 17.55 3.32
C PHE A 18 -0.42 16.54 2.32
N ILE A 19 -0.09 15.35 2.82
CA ILE A 19 0.26 14.21 1.97
C ILE A 19 -1.04 13.52 1.55
N ARG A 20 -1.48 13.73 0.31
CA ARG A 20 -2.70 13.14 -0.27
C ARG A 20 -2.42 11.88 -1.10
N GLY A 21 -1.16 11.49 -1.27
CA GLY A 21 -0.74 10.25 -1.94
C GLY A 21 0.78 10.06 -1.98
N PHE A 22 1.27 8.99 -2.62
CA PHE A 22 2.71 8.65 -2.69
C PHE A 22 3.58 9.75 -3.31
N ALA A 23 3.08 10.49 -4.31
CA ALA A 23 3.78 11.66 -4.87
C ALA A 23 4.01 12.77 -3.83
N ASP A 24 3.12 12.89 -2.84
CA ASP A 24 3.30 13.82 -1.73
C ASP A 24 4.23 13.29 -0.66
N VAL A 25 4.50 11.97 -0.60
CA VAL A 25 5.45 11.37 0.34
C VAL A 25 6.87 11.81 -0.02
N ASP A 26 7.27 11.74 -1.29
CA ASP A 26 8.58 12.23 -1.74
C ASP A 26 8.69 13.76 -1.54
N ALA A 27 7.64 14.53 -1.87
CA ALA A 27 7.62 15.98 -1.62
C ALA A 27 7.67 16.34 -0.12
N ALA A 28 7.01 15.57 0.75
CA ALA A 28 7.05 15.77 2.19
C ALA A 28 8.39 15.33 2.79
N ILE A 29 8.97 14.24 2.29
CA ILE A 29 10.34 13.82 2.61
C ILE A 29 11.32 14.94 2.27
N GLU A 30 11.24 15.52 1.07
CA GLU A 30 12.10 16.63 0.68
C GLU A 30 11.88 17.85 1.59
N ARG A 31 10.64 18.19 1.93
CA ARG A 31 10.36 19.27 2.91
C ARG A 31 10.91 18.97 4.31
N LEU A 32 10.88 17.72 4.75
CA LEU A 32 11.45 17.25 6.02
C LEU A 32 12.98 17.38 6.01
N LEU A 33 13.64 16.94 4.93
CA LEU A 33 15.09 17.03 4.76
C LEU A 33 15.58 18.48 4.59
N MET A 34 14.76 19.35 4.00
CA MET A 34 15.10 20.76 3.75
C MET A 34 14.89 21.69 4.95
N ARG A 35 14.29 21.24 6.06
CA ARG A 35 14.20 22.04 7.31
C ARG A 35 15.56 22.43 7.92
N GLY A 36 16.68 21.91 7.39
CA GLY A 36 18.05 22.33 7.74
C GLY A 36 18.78 23.18 6.70
N ARG A 37 18.15 23.54 5.56
CA ARG A 37 18.78 24.31 4.48
C ARG A 37 17.99 25.57 4.17
N SER A 38 18.59 26.73 4.44
CA SER A 38 18.07 28.02 3.99
C SER A 38 18.21 28.14 2.47
N GLY A 39 17.08 28.20 1.76
CA GLY A 39 17.00 28.83 0.44
C GLY A 39 16.36 28.02 -0.69
N LYS A 40 15.27 28.60 -1.22
CA LYS A 40 14.56 28.39 -2.50
C LYS A 40 13.71 27.11 -2.67
N GLU A 41 12.41 27.34 -2.82
CA GLU A 41 11.43 26.36 -3.33
C GLU A 41 11.71 26.03 -4.80
N PRO A 42 11.66 24.76 -5.23
CA PRO A 42 11.66 24.41 -6.65
C PRO A 42 10.24 24.40 -7.22
N LEU A 43 10.16 24.82 -8.49
CA LEU A 43 8.97 24.78 -9.34
C LEU A 43 8.57 23.33 -9.64
N VAL A 44 7.27 23.04 -9.61
CA VAL A 44 6.69 21.74 -9.96
C VAL A 44 6.62 21.64 -11.49
N GLU A 45 7.44 20.78 -12.09
CA GLU A 45 7.31 20.37 -13.50
C GLU A 45 6.58 19.02 -13.62
N PRO A 46 5.87 18.76 -14.73
CA PRO A 46 5.03 17.57 -14.88
C PRO A 46 5.86 16.27 -14.88
N CYS A 47 5.38 15.28 -14.11
CA CYS A 47 6.01 13.99 -13.88
C CYS A 47 6.34 13.23 -15.17
N PHE A 48 7.60 13.29 -15.58
CA PHE A 48 8.30 12.20 -16.23
C PHE A 48 9.22 11.59 -15.17
N TYR A 49 9.11 10.30 -14.87
CA TYR A 49 10.10 9.60 -14.04
C TYR A 49 11.47 9.75 -14.73
N PRO A 50 12.43 10.52 -14.19
CA PRO A 50 13.75 10.56 -14.78
C PRO A 50 14.45 9.23 -14.51
N ASP A 51 15.33 8.81 -15.42
CA ASP A 51 16.25 7.69 -15.25
C ASP A 51 16.98 7.78 -13.89
N LEU A 52 16.73 6.81 -13.00
CA LEU A 52 17.23 6.75 -11.62
C LEU A 52 18.47 5.85 -11.45
N THR A 53 19.15 5.46 -12.53
CA THR A 53 20.42 4.69 -12.47
C THR A 53 21.55 5.38 -11.69
N GLY A 54 21.34 6.63 -11.23
CA GLY A 54 22.32 7.44 -10.49
C GLY A 54 22.17 7.56 -8.97
N TYR A 55 21.13 7.03 -8.31
CA TYR A 55 21.02 7.15 -6.84
C TYR A 55 21.95 6.16 -6.13
N LYS A 56 23.24 6.51 -6.08
CA LYS A 56 24.18 5.92 -5.13
C LYS A 56 23.62 6.12 -3.72
N ALA A 57 23.51 5.03 -2.96
CA ALA A 57 23.27 5.07 -1.53
C ALA A 57 24.08 6.23 -0.93
N LEU A 58 23.38 7.21 -0.35
CA LEU A 58 24.02 8.26 0.43
C LEU A 58 24.73 7.53 1.57
N GLY A 59 26.05 7.35 1.41
CA GLY A 59 26.89 6.74 2.41
C GLY A 59 26.63 7.40 3.75
N SER A 60 26.67 6.59 4.82
CA SER A 60 26.42 7.00 6.20
C SER A 60 27.36 8.12 6.62
N LYS A 61 27.05 9.36 6.24
CA LYS A 61 27.62 10.54 6.87
C LYS A 61 26.85 10.70 8.16
N THR A 62 27.43 10.14 9.21
CA THR A 62 27.16 10.48 10.59
C THR A 62 27.08 12.00 10.72
N LEU A 63 25.86 12.54 10.72
CA LEU A 63 25.57 13.93 11.02
C LEU A 63 25.78 14.13 12.53
N ILE A 64 27.04 14.22 12.97
CA ILE A 64 27.38 14.81 14.27
C ILE A 64 27.39 16.32 14.06
N GLY A 65 26.26 16.96 14.38
CA GLY A 65 26.13 18.41 14.34
C GLY A 65 24.68 18.83 14.54
N SER A 66 24.36 19.30 15.76
CA SER A 66 23.02 19.61 16.30
C SER A 66 22.21 18.36 16.67
N ALA A 67 22.10 18.06 17.98
CA ALA A 67 21.11 17.12 18.50
C ALA A 67 19.73 17.52 17.96
N LEU A 68 19.18 16.74 17.03
CA LEU A 68 17.87 16.99 16.45
C LEU A 68 16.82 16.79 17.54
N THR A 69 16.30 17.90 18.06
CA THR A 69 15.07 17.97 18.86
C THR A 69 13.82 17.67 18.00
N GLN A 70 13.94 16.79 17.01
CA GLN A 70 12.84 16.47 16.09
C GLN A 70 11.94 15.42 16.72
N LYS A 71 10.65 15.72 16.79
CA LYS A 71 9.66 14.75 17.23
C LYS A 71 9.39 13.78 16.08
N PRO A 72 8.98 12.54 16.38
CA PRO A 72 8.72 11.57 15.33
C PRO A 72 7.54 11.98 14.44
N VAL A 73 7.53 11.48 13.21
CA VAL A 73 6.31 11.36 12.41
C VAL A 73 5.47 10.25 13.01
N ILE A 74 4.26 10.59 13.45
CA ILE A 74 3.27 9.62 13.94
C ILE A 74 2.57 9.02 12.73
N ILE A 75 2.68 7.71 12.56
CA ILE A 75 1.98 6.94 11.55
C ILE A 75 0.85 6.18 12.24
N VAL A 76 -0.39 6.38 11.80
CA VAL A 76 -1.57 5.73 12.40
C VAL A 76 -1.92 4.51 11.57
N GLY A 77 -1.67 3.31 12.10
CA GLY A 77 -1.91 2.03 11.45
C GLY A 77 -0.62 1.33 11.00
N ALA A 78 -0.47 0.06 11.41
CA ALA A 78 0.62 -0.85 11.05
C ALA A 78 0.24 -1.78 9.88
N GLY A 79 -0.65 -1.33 8.99
CA GLY A 79 -0.92 -2.02 7.72
C GLY A 79 0.17 -1.72 6.66
N PRO A 80 0.01 -2.24 5.44
CA PRO A 80 1.04 -2.17 4.39
C PRO A 80 1.50 -0.75 4.09
N SER A 81 0.56 0.19 3.96
CA SER A 81 0.88 1.59 3.68
C SER A 81 1.68 2.24 4.82
N GLY A 82 1.35 1.92 6.08
CA GLY A 82 2.01 2.50 7.25
C GLY A 82 3.42 1.94 7.46
N LEU A 83 3.57 0.63 7.31
CA LEU A 83 4.85 -0.06 7.39
C LEU A 83 5.80 0.37 6.26
N LEU A 84 5.31 0.45 5.01
CA LEU A 84 6.08 0.92 3.87
C LEU A 84 6.55 2.37 4.08
N LEU A 85 5.66 3.26 4.51
CA LEU A 85 6.01 4.65 4.82
C LEU A 85 7.06 4.74 5.94
N ALA A 86 6.91 3.97 7.01
CA ALA A 86 7.86 3.93 8.11
C ALA A 86 9.26 3.48 7.67
N LEU A 87 9.35 2.46 6.80
CA LEU A 87 10.61 2.04 6.20
C LEU A 87 11.24 3.15 5.35
N LEU A 88 10.48 3.76 4.44
CA LEU A 88 10.99 4.83 3.57
C LEU A 88 11.49 6.05 4.34
N LEU A 89 10.80 6.43 5.43
CA LEU A 89 11.20 7.53 6.31
C LEU A 89 12.43 7.15 7.16
N SER A 90 12.45 5.97 7.74
CA SER A 90 13.55 5.50 8.60
C SER A 90 14.87 5.33 7.86
N GLN A 91 14.83 4.89 6.59
CA GLN A 91 16.01 4.85 5.71
C GLN A 91 16.65 6.22 5.50
N ARG A 92 15.87 7.30 5.64
CA ARG A 92 16.32 8.69 5.52
C ARG A 92 16.66 9.33 6.86
N GLY A 93 16.67 8.54 7.94
CA GLY A 93 16.98 9.01 9.29
C GLY A 93 15.88 9.89 9.91
N ILE A 94 14.67 9.88 9.35
CA ILE A 94 13.52 10.61 9.89
C ILE A 94 12.92 9.76 11.02
N PRO A 95 12.81 10.28 12.27
CA PRO A 95 12.23 9.52 13.37
C PRO A 95 10.75 9.23 13.13
N VAL A 96 10.32 8.00 13.39
CA VAL A 96 8.92 7.56 13.21
C VAL A 96 8.40 6.86 14.46
N ARG A 97 7.09 6.89 14.64
CA ARG A 97 6.34 6.13 15.64
C ARG A 97 5.07 5.63 15.00
N ILE A 98 4.81 4.33 15.03
CA ILE A 98 3.54 3.76 14.59
C ILE A 98 2.62 3.59 15.80
N VAL A 99 1.35 3.98 15.67
CA VAL A 99 0.29 3.63 16.63
C VAL A 99 -0.69 2.68 15.94
N GLU A 100 -0.89 1.50 16.51
CA GLU A 100 -1.74 0.45 15.96
C GLU A 100 -2.84 0.08 16.97
N ALA A 101 -4.08 -0.01 16.49
CA ALA A 101 -5.23 -0.32 17.32
C ALA A 101 -5.24 -1.78 17.78
N GLU A 102 -4.77 -2.70 16.94
CA GLU A 102 -4.74 -4.13 17.20
C GLU A 102 -3.51 -4.53 18.04
N ALA A 103 -3.49 -5.78 18.51
CA ALA A 103 -2.41 -6.30 19.35
C ALA A 103 -1.24 -6.90 18.56
N GLN A 104 -1.46 -7.17 17.27
CA GLN A 104 -0.52 -7.80 16.34
C GLN A 104 -0.97 -7.48 14.90
N LEU A 105 -0.13 -7.82 13.91
CA LEU A 105 -0.51 -7.74 12.50
C LEU A 105 -1.71 -8.65 12.18
N ASP A 106 -2.45 -8.29 11.13
CA ASP A 106 -3.51 -9.13 10.60
C ASP A 106 -2.90 -10.38 9.93
N ASP A 107 -3.40 -11.55 10.30
CA ASP A 107 -2.97 -12.86 9.80
C ASP A 107 -3.89 -13.40 8.69
N GLN A 108 -4.84 -12.60 8.22
CA GLN A 108 -5.73 -12.98 7.14
C GLN A 108 -5.08 -12.71 5.77
N PRO A 109 -5.11 -13.69 4.85
CA PRO A 109 -4.61 -13.52 3.49
C PRO A 109 -5.60 -12.66 2.69
N ARG A 110 -5.39 -11.34 2.71
CA ARG A 110 -6.21 -10.34 1.99
C ARG A 110 -5.69 -10.12 0.57
N ALA A 111 -4.80 -9.14 0.41
CA ALA A 111 -4.14 -8.87 -0.87
C ALA A 111 -2.95 -9.82 -1.07
N ALA A 112 -2.51 -9.97 -2.31
CA ALA A 112 -1.25 -10.68 -2.58
C ALA A 112 -0.52 -10.12 -3.80
N HIS A 113 -1.21 -9.38 -4.69
CA HIS A 113 -0.70 -8.99 -5.99
C HIS A 113 -0.21 -7.53 -6.01
N TYR A 114 1.06 -7.33 -6.35
CA TYR A 114 1.71 -6.03 -6.48
C TYR A 114 2.02 -5.78 -7.96
N GLY A 115 1.24 -4.90 -8.57
CA GLY A 115 1.41 -4.54 -9.98
C GLY A 115 2.67 -3.71 -10.24
N SER A 116 3.04 -3.58 -11.51
CA SER A 116 4.24 -2.89 -12.00
C SER A 116 4.50 -1.53 -11.36
N ALA A 117 3.45 -0.73 -11.11
CA ALA A 117 3.58 0.60 -10.52
C ALA A 117 4.06 0.60 -9.05
N ALA A 118 3.82 -0.48 -8.31
CA ALA A 118 4.19 -0.58 -6.90
C ALA A 118 5.63 -1.07 -6.70
N LEU A 119 6.21 -1.74 -7.70
CA LEU A 119 7.53 -2.37 -7.57
C LEU A 119 8.66 -1.37 -7.31
N PRO A 120 8.70 -0.18 -7.95
CA PRO A 120 9.71 0.82 -7.61
C PRO A 120 9.66 1.24 -6.13
N ASP A 121 8.48 1.34 -5.52
CA ASP A 121 8.36 1.73 -4.11
C ASP A 121 8.79 0.60 -3.18
N LEU A 122 8.46 -0.66 -3.52
CA LEU A 122 8.97 -1.84 -2.81
C LEU A 122 10.50 -1.97 -2.94
N ASP A 123 11.07 -1.61 -4.08
CA ASP A 123 12.51 -1.61 -4.30
C ASP A 123 13.20 -0.51 -3.48
N ARG A 124 12.65 0.71 -3.51
CA ARG A 124 13.13 1.83 -2.69
C ARG A 124 13.08 1.51 -1.20
N ALA A 125 12.04 0.83 -0.74
CA ALA A 125 11.94 0.37 0.65
C ALA A 125 12.87 -0.81 0.98
N GLY A 126 13.56 -1.39 0.00
CA GLY A 126 14.49 -2.51 0.15
C GLY A 126 13.80 -3.86 0.35
N VAL A 127 12.49 -3.94 0.15
CA VAL A 127 11.69 -5.15 0.41
C VAL A 127 11.52 -6.00 -0.85
N LEU A 128 11.64 -5.41 -2.05
CA LEU A 128 11.39 -6.10 -3.32
C LEU A 128 12.27 -7.34 -3.52
N ALA A 129 13.52 -7.33 -3.06
CA ALA A 129 14.42 -8.48 -3.18
C ALA A 129 13.89 -9.70 -2.40
N GLU A 130 13.38 -9.50 -1.19
CA GLU A 130 12.77 -10.57 -0.41
C GLU A 130 11.39 -10.96 -0.96
N VAL A 131 10.62 -10.01 -1.50
CA VAL A 131 9.39 -10.32 -2.25
C VAL A 131 9.68 -11.21 -3.46
N LYS A 132 10.74 -10.93 -4.23
CA LYS A 132 11.20 -11.76 -5.36
C LYS A 132 11.61 -13.17 -4.94
N LYS A 133 12.24 -13.28 -3.77
CA LYS A 133 12.78 -14.54 -3.25
C LYS A 133 11.70 -15.43 -2.63
N ARG A 134 10.76 -14.84 -1.90
CA ARG A 134 9.70 -15.56 -1.15
C ARG A 134 8.42 -15.71 -1.96
N GLY A 135 8.15 -14.76 -2.83
CA GLY A 135 6.94 -14.67 -3.64
C GLY A 135 7.10 -15.26 -5.03
N ILE A 136 6.17 -14.89 -5.89
CA ILE A 136 6.03 -15.38 -7.26
C ILE A 136 6.06 -14.21 -8.21
N ILE A 137 6.79 -14.35 -9.32
CA ILE A 137 6.71 -13.41 -10.44
C ILE A 137 5.63 -13.90 -11.38
N ILE A 138 4.62 -13.06 -11.65
CA ILE A 138 3.53 -13.39 -12.55
C ILE A 138 4.02 -13.30 -13.99
N THR A 139 4.03 -14.45 -14.67
CA THR A 139 4.53 -14.60 -16.04
C THR A 139 3.42 -14.55 -17.09
N ASP A 140 2.18 -14.82 -16.70
CA ASP A 140 1.03 -14.76 -17.59
C ASP A 140 -0.26 -14.35 -16.86
N PHE A 141 -1.13 -13.66 -17.60
CA PHE A 141 -2.45 -13.26 -17.13
C PHE A 141 -3.49 -13.57 -18.21
N ALA A 142 -4.27 -14.62 -18.01
CA ALA A 142 -5.24 -15.09 -19.00
C ALA A 142 -6.66 -14.55 -18.76
N PHE A 143 -7.37 -14.27 -19.85
CA PHE A 143 -8.81 -14.05 -19.86
C PHE A 143 -9.50 -15.27 -20.44
N ARG A 144 -10.59 -15.69 -19.79
CA ARG A 144 -11.36 -16.88 -20.14
C ARG A 144 -12.85 -16.58 -20.06
N TYR A 145 -13.68 -17.37 -20.73
CA TYR A 145 -15.14 -17.34 -20.56
C TYR A 145 -15.68 -18.75 -20.35
N ALA A 146 -16.79 -18.87 -19.62
CA ALA A 146 -17.39 -20.18 -19.37
C ALA A 146 -18.01 -20.76 -20.65
N VAL A 147 -17.84 -22.07 -20.84
CA VAL A 147 -18.44 -22.85 -21.93
C VAL A 147 -19.08 -24.12 -21.35
N PRO A 148 -20.09 -24.71 -22.01
CA PRO A 148 -20.67 -25.97 -21.54
C PRO A 148 -19.60 -27.06 -21.46
N ALA A 149 -19.52 -27.75 -20.32
CA ALA A 149 -18.54 -28.81 -20.12
C ALA A 149 -18.69 -29.91 -21.18
N GLY A 150 -17.58 -30.29 -21.81
CA GLY A 150 -17.54 -31.25 -22.91
C GLY A 150 -18.03 -30.72 -24.26
N SER A 151 -18.31 -29.41 -24.38
CA SER A 151 -18.56 -28.80 -25.70
C SER A 151 -17.28 -28.83 -26.56
N PRO A 152 -17.39 -28.66 -27.89
CA PRO A 152 -16.21 -28.52 -28.75
C PRO A 152 -15.30 -27.32 -28.39
N GLU A 153 -15.81 -26.34 -27.64
CA GLU A 153 -15.03 -25.20 -27.14
C GLU A 153 -14.27 -25.52 -25.85
N ASP A 154 -14.72 -26.50 -25.07
CA ASP A 154 -14.10 -26.98 -23.82
C ASP A 154 -12.89 -27.88 -24.11
N LYS A 155 -11.88 -27.30 -24.77
CA LYS A 155 -10.71 -28.03 -25.28
C LYS A 155 -9.83 -28.62 -24.18
N ASP A 156 -9.79 -28.00 -23.01
CA ASP A 156 -8.98 -28.44 -21.85
C ASP A 156 -9.80 -29.23 -20.82
N GLY A 157 -11.12 -29.33 -20.98
CA GLY A 157 -12.02 -30.01 -20.05
C GLY A 157 -12.26 -29.26 -18.74
N SER A 158 -11.89 -27.97 -18.67
CA SER A 158 -12.09 -27.13 -17.49
C SER A 158 -13.48 -26.51 -17.42
N GLY A 159 -14.23 -26.50 -18.53
CA GLY A 159 -15.46 -25.72 -18.69
C GLY A 159 -15.22 -24.24 -19.00
N PHE A 160 -13.98 -23.84 -19.32
CA PHE A 160 -13.63 -22.45 -19.62
C PHE A 160 -12.73 -22.33 -20.86
N ALA A 161 -13.22 -21.64 -21.87
CA ALA A 161 -12.46 -21.37 -23.08
C ALA A 161 -11.55 -20.15 -22.92
N HIS A 162 -10.32 -20.26 -23.41
CA HIS A 162 -9.32 -19.19 -23.45
C HIS A 162 -9.70 -18.10 -24.47
N ILE A 163 -9.52 -16.84 -24.08
CA ILE A 163 -9.73 -15.67 -24.95
C ILE A 163 -8.37 -15.12 -25.39
N ALA A 164 -7.56 -14.73 -24.41
CA ALA A 164 -6.27 -14.08 -24.62
C ALA A 164 -5.41 -14.20 -23.36
N THR A 165 -4.10 -14.10 -23.53
CA THR A 165 -3.13 -14.02 -22.44
C THR A 165 -2.32 -12.75 -22.60
N LEU A 166 -2.19 -11.99 -21.52
CA LEU A 166 -1.20 -10.92 -21.43
C LEU A 166 0.15 -11.55 -21.13
N ASP A 167 1.09 -11.40 -22.07
CA ASP A 167 2.48 -11.77 -21.88
C ASP A 167 3.18 -10.69 -21.06
N THR A 168 3.55 -11.01 -19.82
CA THR A 168 4.21 -10.06 -18.92
C THR A 168 5.72 -9.96 -19.18
N SER A 169 6.30 -10.82 -20.03
CA SER A 169 7.72 -10.75 -20.37
C SER A 169 8.11 -9.44 -21.05
N CYS A 170 7.13 -8.75 -21.67
CA CYS A 170 7.33 -7.43 -22.26
C CYS A 170 7.80 -6.35 -21.26
N VAL A 171 7.64 -6.61 -19.95
CA VAL A 171 8.11 -5.73 -18.86
C VAL A 171 9.10 -6.44 -17.93
N SER A 172 9.71 -7.55 -18.37
CA SER A 172 10.68 -8.31 -17.57
C SER A 172 12.05 -7.64 -17.44
N ASP A 173 12.35 -6.71 -18.34
CA ASP A 173 13.54 -5.86 -18.32
C ASP A 173 13.22 -4.53 -19.02
N VAL A 174 12.91 -3.51 -18.23
CA VAL A 174 12.82 -2.12 -18.70
C VAL A 174 13.95 -1.37 -18.02
N ASP A 175 14.99 -1.05 -18.78
CA ASP A 175 16.20 -0.36 -18.31
C ASP A 175 16.88 -1.04 -17.10
N GLY A 176 16.93 -2.37 -17.09
CA GLY A 176 17.54 -3.18 -16.03
C GLY A 176 16.60 -3.48 -14.86
N PHE A 177 15.34 -3.08 -14.92
CA PHE A 177 14.35 -3.31 -13.88
C PHE A 177 13.22 -4.24 -14.36
N ASP A 178 12.95 -5.28 -13.57
CA ASP A 178 11.84 -6.21 -13.81
C ASP A 178 10.55 -5.65 -13.21
N TYR A 179 9.66 -5.19 -14.10
CA TYR A 179 8.36 -4.59 -13.77
C TYR A 179 7.21 -5.60 -13.76
N ARG A 180 7.46 -6.91 -13.94
CA ARG A 180 6.40 -7.92 -13.86
C ARG A 180 5.78 -7.93 -12.48
N SER A 181 4.46 -8.10 -12.41
CA SER A 181 3.77 -8.15 -11.12
C SER A 181 4.33 -9.25 -10.23
N HIS A 182 4.44 -8.95 -8.94
CA HIS A 182 4.88 -9.92 -7.94
C HIS A 182 3.72 -10.30 -7.03
N CYS A 183 3.73 -11.54 -6.55
CA CYS A 183 2.76 -12.06 -5.62
C CYS A 183 3.44 -12.51 -4.33
N LEU A 184 3.08 -11.89 -3.22
CA LEU A 184 3.41 -12.32 -1.86
C LEU A 184 2.21 -11.98 -0.98
N VAL A 185 1.66 -12.96 -0.26
CA VAL A 185 0.48 -12.74 0.58
C VAL A 185 0.71 -11.59 1.56
N LEU A 186 -0.30 -10.74 1.74
CA LEU A 186 -0.14 -9.46 2.44
C LEU A 186 0.40 -9.62 3.87
N GLN A 187 -0.05 -10.66 4.58
CA GLN A 187 0.44 -10.98 5.93
C GLN A 187 1.97 -11.21 5.96
N ASP A 188 2.53 -11.84 4.92
CA ASP A 188 3.97 -12.11 4.83
C ASP A 188 4.73 -10.84 4.43
N LEU A 189 4.15 -9.99 3.58
CA LEU A 189 4.72 -8.70 3.24
C LEU A 189 4.75 -7.77 4.47
N ASP A 190 3.64 -7.68 5.21
CA ASP A 190 3.55 -6.86 6.41
C ASP A 190 4.51 -7.37 7.50
N ALA A 191 4.58 -8.69 7.71
CA ALA A 191 5.55 -9.30 8.63
C ALA A 191 7.00 -9.00 8.24
N LEU A 192 7.34 -9.13 6.96
CA LEU A 192 8.66 -8.77 6.43
C LEU A 192 9.00 -7.30 6.69
N MET A 193 8.07 -6.39 6.39
CA MET A 193 8.30 -4.96 6.60
C MET A 193 8.44 -4.61 8.08
N LEU A 194 7.65 -5.24 8.95
CA LEU A 194 7.73 -5.07 10.39
C LEU A 194 9.07 -5.58 10.94
N GLU A 195 9.52 -6.77 10.54
CA GLU A 195 10.82 -7.34 10.92
C GLU A 195 11.95 -6.37 10.56
N MET A 196 11.98 -5.89 9.31
CA MET A 196 12.98 -4.93 8.84
C MET A 196 12.93 -3.59 9.59
N LEU A 197 11.75 -3.16 10.02
CA LEU A 197 11.59 -1.92 10.78
C LEU A 197 12.09 -2.07 12.21
N ILE A 198 11.76 -3.19 12.87
CA ILE A 198 12.22 -3.52 14.23
C ILE A 198 13.73 -3.67 14.26
N ASP A 199 14.32 -4.39 13.30
CA ASP A 199 15.78 -4.55 13.18
C ASP A 199 16.49 -3.20 13.05
N ARG A 200 15.83 -2.23 12.42
CA ARG A 200 16.38 -0.89 12.20
C ARG A 200 16.19 0.06 13.37
N LEU A 201 15.03 0.04 14.02
CA LEU A 201 14.61 1.09 14.96
C LEU A 201 14.36 0.61 16.38
N GLY A 202 14.25 -0.70 16.62
CA GLY A 202 13.79 -1.27 17.87
C GLY A 202 12.31 -1.66 17.83
N ASP A 203 11.89 -2.50 18.78
CA ASP A 203 10.52 -2.99 18.91
C ASP A 203 9.53 -1.92 19.40
N ASP A 204 10.03 -0.88 20.07
CA ASP A 204 9.26 0.27 20.57
C ASP A 204 8.80 1.24 19.47
N VAL A 205 9.21 1.02 18.22
CA VAL A 205 8.73 1.79 17.06
C VAL A 205 7.22 1.65 16.86
N VAL A 206 6.64 0.49 17.24
CA VAL A 206 5.19 0.24 17.15
C VAL A 206 4.56 0.21 18.54
N SER A 207 3.60 1.10 18.74
CA SER A 207 2.74 1.11 19.92
C SER A 207 1.44 0.34 19.61
N TRP A 208 1.43 -0.96 19.93
CA TRP A 208 0.25 -1.83 19.78
C TRP A 208 -0.85 -1.48 20.79
N ARG A 209 -2.11 -1.81 20.48
CA ARG A 209 -3.29 -1.48 21.31
C ARG A 209 -3.46 0.02 21.58
N HIS A 210 -3.01 0.87 20.66
CA HIS A 210 -3.18 2.33 20.67
C HIS A 210 -4.17 2.74 19.58
N ARG A 211 -5.47 2.63 19.89
CA ARG A 211 -6.54 3.01 18.97
C ARG A 211 -6.70 4.52 18.95
N VAL A 212 -6.46 5.16 17.80
CA VAL A 212 -6.69 6.61 17.63
C VAL A 212 -8.17 6.93 17.76
N LEU A 213 -8.45 7.97 18.56
CA LEU A 213 -9.78 8.52 18.82
C LEU A 213 -9.95 9.89 18.14
N ASP A 214 -8.89 10.69 18.17
CA ASP A 214 -8.90 12.04 17.62
C ASP A 214 -7.50 12.48 17.19
N VAL A 215 -7.44 13.48 16.32
CA VAL A 215 -6.20 14.06 15.79
C VAL A 215 -6.33 15.58 15.75
N GLY A 216 -5.22 16.26 15.96
CA GLY A 216 -5.16 17.69 15.76
C GLY A 216 -3.74 18.20 15.75
N GLN A 217 -3.64 19.52 15.85
CA GLN A 217 -2.35 20.22 15.90
C GLN A 217 -2.44 21.39 16.88
N ASP A 218 -1.26 21.82 17.32
CA ASP A 218 -1.05 23.03 18.10
C ASP A 218 -0.08 23.91 17.31
N GLU A 219 -0.60 25.04 16.81
CA GLU A 219 0.16 25.95 15.95
C GLU A 219 1.25 26.70 16.70
N GLU A 220 1.02 27.02 17.97
CA GLU A 220 1.98 27.74 18.81
C GLU A 220 3.17 26.85 19.15
N ARG A 221 2.88 25.61 19.57
CA ARG A 221 3.90 24.60 19.90
C ARG A 221 4.48 23.93 18.66
N LYS A 222 3.88 24.13 17.49
CA LYS A 222 4.23 23.52 16.20
C LYS A 222 4.27 21.99 16.26
N VAL A 223 3.24 21.39 16.86
CA VAL A 223 3.16 19.93 17.06
C VAL A 223 1.85 19.39 16.52
N ALA A 224 1.91 18.23 15.88
CA ALA A 224 0.73 17.42 15.59
C ALA A 224 0.54 16.41 16.73
N TRP A 225 -0.69 15.99 16.97
CA TRP A 225 -1.00 15.03 18.03
C TRP A 225 -2.12 14.07 17.64
N VAL A 226 -2.10 12.88 18.24
CA VAL A 226 -3.23 11.96 18.27
C VAL A 226 -3.59 11.64 19.71
N ASP A 227 -4.88 11.59 19.99
CA ASP A 227 -5.40 11.00 21.21
C ASP A 227 -5.71 9.53 20.96
N VAL A 228 -5.20 8.67 21.82
CA VAL A 228 -5.30 7.21 21.69
C VAL A 228 -5.96 6.60 22.92
N ALA A 229 -6.84 5.64 22.70
CA ALA A 229 -7.30 4.70 23.72
C ALA A 229 -6.26 3.58 23.86
N THR A 230 -5.83 3.32 25.10
CA THR A 230 -4.93 2.23 25.46
C THR A 230 -5.52 1.42 26.61
N PRO A 231 -5.02 0.21 26.90
CA PRO A 231 -5.46 -0.57 28.07
C PRO A 231 -5.28 0.18 29.40
N GLU A 232 -4.34 1.13 29.49
CA GLU A 232 -4.10 1.95 30.68
C GLU A 232 -4.90 3.27 30.68
N GLY A 233 -5.77 3.48 29.69
CA GLY A 233 -6.59 4.68 29.55
C GLY A 233 -6.19 5.55 28.35
N ARG A 234 -6.77 6.75 28.29
CA ARG A 234 -6.51 7.69 27.20
C ARG A 234 -5.13 8.33 27.36
N LYS A 235 -4.36 8.36 26.27
CA LYS A 235 -3.06 9.02 26.19
C LYS A 235 -3.02 9.96 24.99
N ARG A 236 -2.14 10.95 25.03
CA ARG A 236 -1.81 11.80 23.87
C ARG A 236 -0.41 11.49 23.38
N VAL A 237 -0.27 11.27 22.08
CA VAL A 237 1.02 11.10 21.41
C VAL A 237 1.27 12.32 20.54
N GLU A 238 2.43 12.95 20.68
CA GLU A 238 2.81 14.14 19.93
C GLU A 238 3.97 13.85 18.97
N GLY A 239 3.90 14.49 17.81
CA GLY A 239 4.85 14.33 16.71
C GLY A 239 4.99 15.61 15.91
N ASP A 240 5.95 15.64 15.00
CA ASP A 240 6.06 16.75 14.05
C ASP A 240 4.97 16.68 12.97
N TYR A 241 4.52 15.46 12.66
CA TYR A 241 3.46 15.16 11.70
C TYR A 241 2.62 13.97 12.17
N VAL A 242 1.38 13.90 11.69
CA VAL A 242 0.51 12.72 11.79
C VAL A 242 0.14 12.30 10.38
N VAL A 243 0.29 11.02 10.05
CA VAL A 243 -0.10 10.43 8.77
C VAL A 243 -1.09 9.30 9.01
N GLY A 244 -2.28 9.40 8.42
CA GLY A 244 -3.32 8.38 8.50
C GLY A 244 -3.08 7.23 7.53
N CYS A 245 -2.80 6.05 8.07
CA CYS A 245 -2.64 4.79 7.34
C CYS A 245 -3.60 3.71 7.88
N ASP A 246 -4.70 4.12 8.50
CA ASP A 246 -5.65 3.33 9.30
C ASP A 246 -6.85 2.79 8.50
N GLY A 247 -6.62 2.54 7.20
CA GLY A 247 -7.53 1.80 6.33
C GLY A 247 -8.86 2.48 5.98
N ALA A 248 -9.79 1.69 5.42
CA ALA A 248 -11.06 2.21 4.89
C ALA A 248 -11.94 2.88 5.97
N ALA A 249 -11.84 2.40 7.20
CA ALA A 249 -12.52 2.96 8.36
C ALA A 249 -11.64 3.98 9.13
N SER A 250 -10.72 4.67 8.45
CA SER A 250 -9.81 5.66 9.03
C SER A 250 -10.50 6.66 9.97
N GLN A 251 -10.02 6.72 11.21
CA GLN A 251 -10.40 7.74 12.18
C GLN A 251 -9.73 9.07 11.85
N VAL A 252 -8.49 9.05 11.37
CA VAL A 252 -7.76 10.27 10.97
C VAL A 252 -8.54 11.02 9.88
N ARG A 253 -8.98 10.32 8.83
CA ARG A 253 -9.81 10.90 7.77
C ARG A 253 -11.08 11.52 8.34
N ARG A 254 -11.77 10.80 9.23
CA ARG A 254 -13.04 11.27 9.82
C ARG A 254 -12.89 12.52 10.67
N SER A 255 -11.85 12.60 11.50
CA SER A 255 -11.58 13.78 12.32
C SER A 255 -11.26 15.01 11.48
N LEU A 256 -10.56 14.85 10.34
CA LEU A 256 -10.14 15.97 9.50
C LEU A 256 -11.20 16.43 8.49
N PHE A 257 -11.94 15.50 7.90
CA PHE A 257 -12.81 15.76 6.75
C PHE A 257 -14.28 15.39 6.98
N GLY A 258 -14.63 14.90 8.17
CA GLY A 258 -15.97 14.44 8.49
C GLY A 258 -16.26 13.01 8.05
N GLN A 259 -17.51 12.59 8.19
CA GLN A 259 -17.94 11.20 7.93
C GLN A 259 -18.03 10.86 6.44
N ASP A 260 -18.14 11.88 5.58
CA ASP A 260 -18.34 11.70 4.16
C ASP A 260 -17.10 11.08 3.51
N TYR A 261 -17.31 9.96 2.82
CA TYR A 261 -16.31 9.32 1.99
C TYR A 261 -16.92 9.07 0.61
N PRO A 262 -16.76 10.03 -0.32
CA PRO A 262 -17.51 10.03 -1.58
C PRO A 262 -17.14 8.82 -2.44
N GLY A 263 -18.15 8.18 -2.99
CA GLY A 263 -18.02 6.97 -3.80
C GLY A 263 -19.33 6.23 -3.88
N PHE A 264 -19.26 4.97 -4.28
CA PHE A 264 -20.40 4.06 -4.26
C PHE A 264 -19.95 2.69 -3.78
N THR A 265 -20.87 1.96 -3.18
CA THR A 265 -20.69 0.55 -2.82
C THR A 265 -21.38 -0.28 -3.89
N TRP A 266 -20.69 -1.25 -4.47
CA TRP A 266 -21.31 -2.19 -5.39
C TRP A 266 -22.40 -2.98 -4.67
N GLU A 267 -23.55 -3.21 -5.31
CA GLU A 267 -24.63 -4.09 -4.80
C GLU A 267 -24.24 -5.59 -4.83
N LYS A 268 -22.95 -5.86 -4.98
CA LYS A 268 -22.40 -7.17 -5.26
C LYS A 268 -21.43 -7.52 -4.16
N GLN A 269 -21.70 -8.63 -3.49
CA GLN A 269 -20.77 -9.18 -2.53
C GLN A 269 -19.70 -9.96 -3.28
N ILE A 270 -18.46 -9.65 -2.93
CA ILE A 270 -17.30 -10.39 -3.37
C ILE A 270 -16.95 -11.36 -2.25
N VAL A 271 -16.83 -12.64 -2.57
CA VAL A 271 -16.23 -13.63 -1.68
C VAL A 271 -14.76 -13.76 -2.03
N ALA A 272 -13.88 -13.83 -1.03
CA ALA A 272 -12.49 -14.19 -1.24
C ALA A 272 -12.27 -15.53 -0.55
N THR A 273 -11.80 -16.52 -1.29
CA THR A 273 -11.51 -17.86 -0.77
C THR A 273 -10.09 -18.26 -1.09
N ASN A 274 -9.51 -19.11 -0.24
CA ASN A 274 -8.33 -19.86 -0.58
C ASN A 274 -8.77 -21.30 -0.82
N THR A 275 -8.32 -21.90 -1.93
CA THR A 275 -8.74 -23.24 -2.31
C THR A 275 -7.53 -24.10 -2.60
N TYR A 276 -7.65 -25.41 -2.36
CA TYR A 276 -6.63 -26.37 -2.76
C TYR A 276 -7.13 -27.08 -4.00
N TYR A 277 -6.92 -26.43 -5.16
CA TYR A 277 -7.35 -26.98 -6.45
C TYR A 277 -6.28 -26.77 -7.51
N ASP A 278 -5.78 -27.87 -8.06
CA ASP A 278 -4.77 -27.83 -9.11
C ASP A 278 -5.40 -27.47 -10.47
N PHE A 279 -5.25 -26.21 -10.88
CA PHE A 279 -5.63 -25.73 -12.20
C PHE A 279 -4.57 -26.02 -13.29
N THR A 280 -3.34 -26.38 -12.90
CA THR A 280 -2.27 -26.66 -13.86
C THR A 280 -2.55 -27.90 -14.70
N LYS A 281 -3.35 -28.84 -14.19
CA LYS A 281 -3.84 -30.01 -14.95
C LYS A 281 -4.68 -29.65 -16.19
N PHE A 282 -5.21 -28.43 -16.23
CA PHE A 282 -5.95 -27.88 -17.38
C PHE A 282 -5.08 -26.95 -18.25
N GLY A 283 -3.78 -26.83 -17.95
CA GLY A 283 -2.87 -25.92 -18.65
C GLY A 283 -3.12 -24.45 -18.34
N TRP A 284 -3.72 -24.13 -17.18
CA TRP A 284 -3.85 -22.74 -16.74
C TRP A 284 -2.52 -22.23 -16.18
N GLY A 285 -2.15 -21.01 -16.57
CA GLY A 285 -0.93 -20.34 -16.08
C GLY A 285 -1.17 -19.59 -14.78
N ASP A 286 -0.34 -18.60 -14.45
CA ASP A 286 -0.27 -17.99 -13.12
C ASP A 286 -1.56 -17.29 -12.67
N VAL A 287 -2.24 -16.58 -13.57
CA VAL A 287 -3.48 -15.85 -13.26
C VAL A 287 -4.53 -16.07 -14.35
N SER A 288 -5.79 -16.29 -13.96
CA SER A 288 -6.92 -16.30 -14.89
C SER A 288 -8.09 -15.46 -14.38
N MET A 289 -8.57 -14.56 -15.23
CA MET A 289 -9.85 -13.88 -15.08
C MET A 289 -10.91 -14.56 -15.92
N VAL A 290 -11.92 -15.11 -15.26
CA VAL A 290 -13.09 -15.70 -15.89
C VAL A 290 -14.18 -14.65 -16.01
N ILE A 291 -14.60 -14.41 -17.25
CA ILE A 291 -15.66 -13.49 -17.63
C ILE A 291 -16.96 -14.28 -17.73
N HIS A 292 -17.92 -13.93 -16.89
CA HIS A 292 -19.27 -14.48 -16.89
C HIS A 292 -20.22 -13.43 -16.27
N PRO A 293 -21.49 -13.32 -16.72
CA PRO A 293 -22.43 -12.34 -16.16
C PRO A 293 -22.64 -12.49 -14.64
N ASP A 294 -22.80 -13.73 -14.16
CA ASP A 294 -23.04 -14.04 -12.73
C ASP A 294 -21.83 -14.68 -12.01
N ASN A 295 -21.25 -15.75 -12.57
CA ASN A 295 -20.17 -16.54 -11.98
C ASN A 295 -18.76 -16.10 -12.41
N PHE A 296 -18.49 -14.79 -12.51
CA PHE A 296 -17.12 -14.35 -12.80
C PHE A 296 -16.21 -14.63 -11.61
N PHE A 297 -14.92 -14.83 -11.88
CA PHE A 297 -13.93 -14.93 -10.83
C PHE A 297 -12.53 -14.58 -11.33
N ALA A 298 -11.67 -14.18 -10.41
CA ALA A 298 -10.23 -14.17 -10.62
C ALA A 298 -9.63 -15.38 -9.90
N SER A 299 -8.50 -15.86 -10.39
CA SER A 299 -7.85 -17.02 -9.80
C SER A 299 -6.34 -16.91 -10.01
N HIS A 300 -5.59 -17.13 -8.94
CA HIS A 300 -4.13 -17.12 -8.95
C HIS A 300 -3.67 -18.55 -8.64
N HIS A 301 -2.99 -19.15 -9.61
CA HIS A 301 -2.79 -20.61 -9.72
C HIS A 301 -1.42 -21.06 -9.27
N ARG A 302 -0.51 -20.12 -9.01
CA ARG A 302 0.85 -20.45 -8.66
C ARG A 302 1.00 -20.53 -7.14
N MET A 303 1.42 -21.72 -6.72
CA MET A 303 1.45 -22.19 -5.34
C MET A 303 2.47 -21.45 -4.49
N ASP A 304 2.12 -21.20 -3.22
CA ASP A 304 3.13 -21.11 -2.17
C ASP A 304 3.85 -22.48 -2.02
N PRO A 305 4.95 -22.59 -1.26
CA PRO A 305 5.62 -23.87 -1.01
C PRO A 305 4.73 -24.95 -0.35
N TRP A 306 3.52 -24.59 0.09
CA TRP A 306 2.55 -25.43 0.81
C TRP A 306 1.38 -25.89 -0.07
N GLY A 307 1.35 -25.52 -1.35
CA GLY A 307 0.35 -25.98 -2.32
C GLY A 307 -0.97 -25.19 -2.31
N VAL A 308 -1.00 -23.98 -1.73
CA VAL A 308 -2.20 -23.13 -1.69
C VAL A 308 -2.43 -22.50 -3.06
N ASN A 309 -3.60 -22.76 -3.66
CA ASN A 309 -4.11 -21.93 -4.75
C ASN A 309 -4.92 -20.79 -4.12
N ILE A 310 -4.46 -19.55 -4.27
CA ILE A 310 -5.27 -18.40 -3.91
C ILE A 310 -6.22 -18.14 -5.09
N THR A 311 -7.26 -18.96 -5.15
CA THR A 311 -8.40 -18.64 -6.00
C THR A 311 -9.25 -17.63 -5.25
N THR A 312 -8.90 -16.34 -5.33
CA THR A 312 -9.83 -15.27 -4.95
C THR A 312 -11.02 -15.28 -5.90
N ALA A 313 -11.91 -16.25 -5.73
CA ALA A 313 -13.11 -16.34 -6.51
C ALA A 313 -14.05 -15.25 -6.04
N LEU A 314 -13.92 -14.06 -6.66
CA LEU A 314 -14.85 -12.94 -6.53
C LEU A 314 -16.22 -13.34 -7.10
N ASN A 315 -16.83 -14.39 -6.56
CA ASN A 315 -18.09 -14.91 -7.07
C ASN A 315 -19.24 -14.08 -6.50
N GLN A 316 -20.15 -13.69 -7.38
CA GLN A 316 -21.41 -13.06 -7.03
C GLN A 316 -22.50 -14.12 -6.98
N SER A 317 -22.90 -14.54 -5.79
CA SER A 317 -24.31 -14.57 -5.39
C SER A 317 -24.48 -15.30 -4.06
N ILE A 318 -25.16 -14.63 -3.13
CA ILE A 318 -26.14 -15.31 -2.30
C ILE A 318 -27.46 -14.87 -2.92
N SER A 319 -28.04 -15.71 -3.78
CA SER A 319 -29.45 -15.60 -4.17
C SER A 319 -30.31 -16.17 -3.05
#